data_AF-A0A5X8XXX4-F1
#
_entry.id   AF-A0A5X8XXX4-F1
#
_cell.length_a   1.000
_cell.length_b   1.000
_cell.length_c   1.000
_cell.angle_alpha   90.00
_cell.angle_beta   90.00
_cell.angle_gamma   90.00
#
_symmetry.space_group_name_H-M   'P 1'
#
loop_
_entity.id
_entity.type
_entity.pdbx_description
1 polymer ?
#
loop_
_entity_poly.entity_id
_entity_poly.type
_entity_poly.pdbx_seq_one_letter_code
_entity_poly.pdbx_strand_id
1 'polypeptide(L)'
;MRNDGFVQNIHSRNPFDVIRASVVLERLEKEAHRGCGLYYEIYASRLITSALDYLDRLPLKDRPAFIGAAAERGYMLTLAEEERVQDARDILMSELAADY
;
A
#
# COMPACT_ATOMS: atom_id res chain seq x y z
N MET A 1 -22.26 -0.78 1.03
CA MET A 1 -20.85 -1.13 0.76
C MET A 1 -20.58 -0.77 -0.69
N ARG A 2 -19.54 0.02 -0.99
CA ARG A 2 -19.25 0.46 -2.36
C ARG A 2 -18.29 -0.53 -3.03
N ASN A 3 -18.56 -0.94 -4.27
CA ASN A 3 -17.76 -1.92 -5.01
C ASN A 3 -17.64 -1.60 -6.52
N ASP A 4 -17.77 -0.32 -6.87
CA ASP A 4 -17.66 0.18 -8.24
C ASP A 4 -16.18 0.48 -8.63
N GLY A 5 -15.22 0.10 -7.79
CA GLY A 5 -13.79 0.36 -7.99
C GLY A 5 -13.35 1.78 -7.62
N PHE A 6 -14.24 2.60 -7.05
CA PHE A 6 -13.93 3.96 -6.61
C PHE A 6 -13.91 4.07 -5.08
N VAL A 7 -13.06 4.96 -4.60
CA VAL A 7 -12.95 5.35 -3.19
C VAL A 7 -13.00 6.87 -3.10
N GLN A 8 -13.40 7.40 -1.95
CA GLN A 8 -13.26 8.83 -1.69
C GLN A 8 -11.80 9.28 -1.88
N ASN A 9 -11.61 10.41 -2.55
CA ASN A 9 -10.30 11.04 -2.66
C ASN A 9 -9.98 11.77 -1.35
N ILE A 10 -9.24 11.11 -0.45
CA ILE A 10 -8.88 11.65 0.87
C ILE A 10 -7.99 12.89 0.82
N HIS A 11 -7.43 13.21 -0.36
CA HIS A 11 -6.63 14.41 -0.58
C HIS A 11 -7.43 15.56 -1.21
N SER A 12 -8.70 15.32 -1.60
CA SER A 12 -9.57 16.40 -2.06
C SER A 12 -10.17 17.16 -0.88
N ARG A 13 -10.36 18.47 -1.07
CA ARG A 13 -11.14 19.31 -0.14
C ARG A 13 -12.65 19.05 -0.25
N ASN A 14 -13.11 18.47 -1.35
CA ASN A 14 -14.51 18.15 -1.57
C ASN A 14 -14.79 16.68 -1.17
N PRO A 15 -15.70 16.42 -0.20
CA PRO A 15 -15.99 15.07 0.28
C PRO A 15 -16.67 14.17 -0.75
N PHE A 16 -17.20 14.72 -1.84
CA PHE A 16 -17.84 13.96 -2.91
C PHE A 16 -16.89 13.53 -4.04
N ASP A 17 -15.66 14.03 -4.04
CA ASP A 17 -14.68 13.67 -5.05
C ASP A 17 -14.22 12.22 -4.83
N VAL A 18 -14.20 11.46 -5.91
CA VAL A 18 -13.82 10.05 -5.92
C VAL A 18 -12.64 9.81 -6.83
N ILE A 19 -11.84 8.80 -6.50
CA ILE A 19 -10.70 8.35 -7.27
C ILE A 19 -10.78 6.83 -7.42
N ARG A 20 -10.30 6.29 -8.53
CA ARG A 20 -10.20 4.83 -8.71
C ARG A 20 -9.20 4.25 -7.72
N ALA A 21 -9.58 3.17 -7.05
CA ALA A 21 -8.70 2.44 -6.13
C ALA A 21 -7.43 1.96 -6.83
N SER A 22 -7.54 1.47 -8.07
CA SER A 22 -6.39 1.06 -8.89
C SER A 22 -5.39 2.19 -9.13
N VAL A 23 -5.87 3.41 -9.41
CA VAL A 23 -5.01 4.60 -9.62
C VAL A 23 -4.30 5.00 -8.33
N VAL A 24 -4.95 4.84 -7.18
CA VAL A 24 -4.29 5.05 -5.88
C VAL A 24 -3.16 4.03 -5.70
N LEU A 25 -3.44 2.74 -5.91
CA LEU A 25 -2.43 1.68 -5.80
C LEU A 25 -1.25 1.91 -6.75
N GLU A 26 -1.49 2.29 -8.01
CA GLU A 26 -0.43 2.64 -8.96
C GLU A 26 0.48 3.78 -8.49
N ARG A 27 -0.08 4.74 -7.75
CA ARG A 27 0.71 5.83 -7.16
C ARG A 27 1.54 5.34 -5.98
N LEU A 28 0.97 4.49 -5.14
CA LEU A 28 1.67 3.86 -4.03
C LEU A 28 2.82 2.97 -4.52
N GLU A 29 2.59 2.16 -5.56
CA GLU A 29 3.62 1.34 -6.22
C GLU A 29 4.78 2.20 -6.71
N LYS A 30 4.48 3.30 -7.41
CA LYS A 30 5.49 4.25 -7.91
C LYS A 30 6.29 4.90 -6.78
N GLU A 31 5.64 5.26 -5.68
CA GLU A 31 6.32 5.87 -4.54
C GLU A 31 7.17 4.84 -3.78
N ALA A 32 6.65 3.64 -3.54
CA ALA A 32 7.37 2.55 -2.90
C ALA A 32 8.65 2.16 -3.67
N HIS A 33 8.60 2.24 -5.00
CA HIS A 33 9.74 1.95 -5.87
C HIS A 33 10.87 3.01 -5.80
N ARG A 34 10.58 4.23 -5.33
CA ARG A 34 11.61 5.29 -5.28
C ARG A 34 12.66 4.97 -4.25
N GLY A 35 13.90 4.79 -4.69
CA GLY A 35 15.03 4.54 -3.79
C GLY A 35 14.98 3.19 -3.07
N CYS A 36 14.26 2.19 -3.61
CA CYS A 36 14.38 0.80 -3.15
C CYS A 36 15.58 0.07 -3.78
N GLY A 37 16.21 0.65 -4.81
CA GLY A 37 17.31 0.00 -5.54
C GLY A 37 16.85 -1.31 -6.18
N LEU A 38 17.68 -2.35 -6.06
CA LEU A 38 17.37 -3.71 -6.53
C LEU A 38 16.73 -4.59 -5.45
N TYR A 39 16.31 -3.99 -4.32
CA TYR A 39 15.82 -4.73 -3.16
C TYR A 39 14.30 -4.75 -3.12
N TYR A 40 13.74 -5.96 -3.30
CA TYR A 40 12.29 -6.15 -3.30
C TYR A 40 11.69 -5.96 -1.90
N GLU A 41 12.42 -6.31 -0.85
CA GLU A 41 12.00 -6.23 0.55
C GLU A 41 11.71 -4.77 0.96
N ILE A 42 12.55 -3.83 0.48
CA ILE A 42 12.34 -2.39 0.70
C ILE A 42 11.07 -1.92 -0.03
N TYR A 43 10.88 -2.36 -1.28
CA TYR A 43 9.67 -2.05 -2.05
C TYR A 43 8.41 -2.58 -1.36
N ALA A 44 8.41 -3.87 -1.00
CA ALA A 44 7.26 -4.56 -0.43
C ALA A 44 6.85 -3.96 0.92
N SER A 45 7.80 -3.73 1.82
CA SER A 45 7.54 -3.06 3.11
C SER A 45 6.89 -1.70 2.91
N ARG A 46 7.46 -0.85 2.05
CA ARG A 46 6.92 0.50 1.80
C ARG A 46 5.52 0.47 1.20
N LEU A 47 5.28 -0.43 0.24
CA LEU A 47 4.00 -0.52 -0.44
C LEU A 47 2.90 -0.97 0.53
N ILE A 48 3.13 -2.07 1.26
CA ILE A 48 2.12 -2.63 2.16
C ILE A 48 1.80 -1.65 3.29
N THR A 49 2.80 -1.07 3.94
CA THR A 49 2.58 -0.06 4.99
C THR A 49 1.82 1.14 4.46
N SER A 50 2.21 1.69 3.29
CA SER A 50 1.50 2.84 2.71
C SER A 50 0.06 2.51 2.31
N ALA A 51 -0.20 1.28 1.83
CA ALA A 51 -1.54 0.84 1.47
C ALA A 51 -2.43 0.63 2.70
N LEU A 52 -1.90 0.10 3.80
CA LEU A 52 -2.62 -0.02 5.07
C LEU A 52 -2.91 1.35 5.68
N ASP A 53 -1.94 2.27 5.67
CA ASP A 53 -2.15 3.66 6.08
C ASP A 53 -3.26 4.36 5.27
N TYR A 54 -3.30 4.13 3.95
CA TYR A 54 -4.36 4.65 3.10
C TYR A 54 -5.72 4.02 3.44
N LEU A 55 -5.75 2.70 3.61
CA LEU A 55 -6.96 1.94 3.97
C LEU A 55 -7.56 2.42 5.29
N ASP A 56 -6.73 2.75 6.29
CA ASP A 56 -7.20 3.21 7.59
C ASP A 56 -7.80 4.61 7.55
N ARG A 57 -7.32 5.46 6.65
CA ARG A 57 -7.88 6.81 6.43
C ARG A 57 -9.16 6.79 5.59
N LEU A 58 -9.44 5.70 4.88
CA LEU A 58 -10.66 5.59 4.08
C LEU A 58 -11.92 5.43 4.94
N PRO A 59 -13.05 6.03 4.50
CA PRO A 59 -14.36 5.73 5.07
C PRO A 59 -14.64 4.23 5.00
N LEU A 60 -15.25 3.66 6.05
CA LEU A 60 -15.57 2.23 6.14
C LEU A 60 -16.34 1.69 4.93
N LYS A 61 -17.18 2.51 4.31
CA LYS A 61 -17.97 2.15 3.12
C LYS A 61 -17.14 1.88 1.86
N ASP A 62 -15.94 2.46 1.76
CA ASP A 62 -15.05 2.45 0.58
C ASP A 62 -13.89 1.46 0.73
N ARG A 63 -13.55 1.07 1.97
CA ARG A 63 -12.49 0.08 2.28
C ARG A 63 -12.59 -1.20 1.42
N PRO A 64 -13.77 -1.79 1.18
CA PRO A 64 -13.88 -3.03 0.41
C PRO A 64 -13.47 -2.88 -1.05
N ALA A 65 -13.79 -1.74 -1.69
CA ALA A 65 -13.35 -1.47 -3.06
C ALA A 65 -11.82 -1.36 -3.14
N PHE A 66 -11.18 -0.76 -2.12
CA PHE A 66 -9.72 -0.67 -2.04
C PHE A 66 -9.06 -2.02 -1.83
N ILE A 67 -9.57 -2.83 -0.88
CA ILE A 67 -9.08 -4.19 -0.62
C ILE A 67 -9.23 -5.07 -1.85
N GLY A 68 -10.38 -5.02 -2.54
CA GLY A 68 -10.60 -5.76 -3.78
C GLY A 68 -9.58 -5.39 -4.86
N ALA A 69 -9.36 -4.09 -5.09
CA ALA A 69 -8.37 -3.62 -6.06
C ALA A 69 -6.93 -4.02 -5.68
N ALA A 70 -6.60 -4.08 -4.39
CA ALA A 70 -5.30 -4.54 -3.92
C ALA A 70 -5.11 -6.05 -4.16
N ALA A 71 -6.15 -6.85 -3.87
CA ALA A 71 -6.14 -8.29 -4.11
C ALA A 71 -6.02 -8.64 -5.60
N GLU A 72 -6.67 -7.89 -6.50
CA GLU A 72 -6.51 -8.02 -7.96
C GLU A 72 -5.06 -7.80 -8.43
N ARG A 73 -4.27 -7.06 -7.65
CA ARG A 73 -2.84 -6.81 -7.90
C ARG A 73 -1.91 -7.75 -7.13
N GLY A 74 -2.47 -8.70 -6.37
CA GLY A 74 -1.73 -9.67 -5.57
C GLY A 74 -1.28 -9.17 -4.20
N TYR A 75 -1.80 -8.05 -3.70
CA TYR A 75 -1.46 -7.51 -2.39
C TYR A 75 -2.48 -7.93 -1.32
N MET A 76 -1.99 -8.53 -0.24
CA MET A 76 -2.81 -8.89 0.92
C MET A 76 -2.70 -7.80 2.00
N LEU A 77 -3.71 -6.95 2.09
CA LEU A 77 -3.72 -5.86 3.08
C LEU A 77 -4.14 -6.39 4.47
N THR A 78 -3.17 -6.95 5.19
CA THR A 78 -3.36 -7.48 6.55
C THR A 78 -2.18 -7.11 7.45
N LEU A 79 -2.40 -7.04 8.76
CA LEU A 79 -1.34 -6.79 9.74
C LEU A 79 -0.26 -7.87 9.70
N ALA A 80 -0.64 -9.14 9.49
CA ALA A 80 0.31 -10.24 9.39
C ALA A 80 1.22 -10.11 8.16
N GLU A 81 0.67 -9.64 7.03
CA GLU A 81 1.47 -9.38 5.84
C GLU A 81 2.43 -8.20 6.06
N GLU A 82 1.97 -7.14 6.73
CA GLU A 82 2.81 -6.00 7.08
C GLU A 82 4.00 -6.41 7.96
N GLU A 83 3.74 -7.15 9.04
CA GLU A 83 4.79 -7.68 9.92
C GLU A 83 5.80 -8.51 9.13
N ARG A 84 5.32 -9.41 8.25
CA ARG A 84 6.17 -10.26 7.42
C ARG A 84 7.09 -9.47 6.48
N VAL A 85 6.58 -8.45 5.78
CA VAL A 85 7.41 -7.64 4.87
C VAL A 85 8.35 -6.71 5.63
N GLN A 86 7.96 -6.28 6.82
CA GLN A 86 8.75 -5.45 7.71
C GLN A 86 9.94 -6.22 8.27
N ASP A 87 9.74 -7.45 8.74
CA ASP A 87 10.80 -8.35 9.19
C ASP A 87 11.80 -8.65 8.06
N ALA A 88 11.30 -8.97 6.86
CA ALA A 88 12.15 -9.24 5.70
C ALA A 88 13.04 -8.02 5.34
N ARG A 89 12.48 -6.81 5.41
CA ARG A 89 13.25 -5.58 5.20
C ARG A 89 14.31 -5.41 6.28
N ASP A 90 13.97 -5.64 7.54
CA ASP A 90 14.90 -5.41 8.65
C ASP A 90 16.06 -6.42 8.64
N ILE A 91 15.80 -7.67 8.21
CA ILE A 91 16.85 -8.67 7.91
C ILE A 91 17.77 -8.17 6.81
N LEU A 92 17.22 -7.77 5.65
CA LEU A 92 18.01 -7.24 4.55
C LEU A 92 18.86 -6.04 4.98
N MET A 93 18.29 -5.10 5.72
CA MET A 93 19.03 -3.91 6.19
C MET A 93 20.16 -4.29 7.14
N SER A 94 19.99 -5.34 7.94
CA SER A 94 21.04 -5.86 8.83
C SER A 94 22.17 -6.53 8.04
N GLU A 95 21.84 -7.30 6.99
CA GLU A 95 22.83 -7.89 6.07
C GLU A 95 23.64 -6.81 5.35
N LEU A 96 22.95 -5.82 4.77
CA LEU A 96 23.60 -4.70 4.09
C LEU A 96 24.49 -3.89 5.04
N ALA A 97 24.10 -3.73 6.31
CA ALA A 97 24.92 -3.02 7.29
C ALA A 97 26.16 -3.82 7.73
N ALA A 98 26.13 -5.15 7.64
CA ALA A 98 27.27 -6.01 7.98
C ALA A 98 28.31 -6.10 6.83
N ASP A 99 27.89 -5.82 5.60
CA ASP A 99 28.73 -5.86 4.40
C ASP A 99 29.59 -4.59 4.19
N TYR A 100 29.44 -3.55 5.04
CA TYR A 100 30.19 -2.29 5.02
C TYR A 100 30.92 -2.02 6.34
#